data_AF-A0A2N6CUX7-F1
#
_entry.id   AF-A0A2N6CUX7-F1
#
_cell.length_a   1.000
_cell.length_b   1.000
_cell.length_c   1.000
_cell.angle_alpha   90.00
_cell.angle_beta   90.00
_cell.angle_gamma   90.00
#
_symmetry.space_group_name_H-M   'P 1'
#
loop_
_entity.id
_entity.type
_entity.pdbx_description
1 polymer ?
#
loop_
_entity_poly.entity_id
_entity_poly.type
_entity_poly.pdbx_seq_one_letter_code
_entity_poly.pdbx_strand_id
1 'polypeptide(L)'
;MTISLWCNGRRKLTVVMLLTVCAYSTITSADSNTVSVEAPDIAEVKASAKHYVGSLKALLQKKMSADGPIGALDVCGVEGARIGGEITRNTGWSVRRITNRARNPLAMPDEYESKMLDQFNAKIAEQPDTTSLVKYEVVEENGATYARFMK
;
A
#
# COMPACT_ATOMS: atom_id res chain seq x y z
N MET A 1 -25.83 5.28 16.76
CA MET A 1 -26.52 5.02 15.48
C MET A 1 -25.59 4.13 14.66
N THR A 2 -25.70 2.83 14.88
CA THR A 2 -24.82 1.77 14.38
C THR A 2 -25.74 0.78 13.68
N ILE A 3 -25.54 0.58 12.38
CA ILE A 3 -26.29 -0.39 11.59
C ILE A 3 -25.28 -1.40 11.08
N SER A 4 -25.21 -2.52 11.80
CA SER A 4 -24.59 -3.76 11.37
C SER A 4 -25.63 -4.52 10.54
N LEU A 5 -25.38 -4.73 9.24
CA LEU A 5 -26.09 -5.77 8.48
C LEU A 5 -25.15 -6.95 8.27
N TRP A 6 -25.41 -7.99 9.05
CA TRP A 6 -24.84 -9.32 8.91
C TRP A 6 -25.86 -10.14 8.10
N CYS A 7 -25.51 -10.52 6.86
CA CYS A 7 -26.37 -11.38 6.05
C CYS A 7 -26.06 -12.85 6.36
N ASN A 8 -27.11 -13.56 6.77
CA ASN A 8 -27.14 -14.89 7.35
C ASN A 8 -27.33 -15.95 6.26
N GLY A 9 -26.30 -16.72 5.96
CA GLY A 9 -26.37 -17.91 5.10
C GLY A 9 -26.44 -19.18 5.93
N ARG A 10 -27.63 -19.49 6.46
CA ARG A 10 -27.87 -20.62 7.36
C ARG A 10 -27.84 -21.97 6.63
N ARG A 11 -27.02 -22.86 7.19
CA ARG A 11 -26.83 -24.28 6.95
C ARG A 11 -28.16 -25.06 6.88
N LYS A 12 -28.31 -25.93 5.88
CA LYS A 12 -29.16 -27.13 5.97
C LYS A 12 -28.24 -28.35 5.79
N LEU A 13 -27.96 -29.06 6.88
CA LEU A 13 -27.31 -30.36 6.82
C LEU A 13 -28.22 -31.37 7.50
N THR A 14 -28.89 -32.17 6.68
CA THR A 14 -29.72 -33.30 7.09
C THR A 14 -28.80 -34.38 7.62
N VAL A 15 -28.90 -34.67 8.91
CA VAL A 15 -28.22 -35.81 9.54
C VAL A 15 -29.00 -37.07 9.21
N VAL A 16 -28.46 -37.90 8.30
CA VAL A 16 -28.89 -39.29 8.15
C VAL A 16 -27.80 -40.16 8.75
N MET A 17 -28.06 -40.58 9.99
CA MET A 17 -27.33 -41.60 10.71
C MET A 17 -27.81 -42.96 10.21
N LEU A 18 -26.94 -43.73 9.54
CA LEU A 18 -27.15 -45.16 9.32
C LEU A 18 -25.80 -45.88 9.27
N LEU A 19 -25.66 -46.77 10.24
CA LEU A 19 -24.58 -47.73 10.44
C LEU A 19 -24.46 -48.68 9.24
N THR A 20 -23.30 -48.69 8.58
CA THR A 20 -22.79 -49.88 7.88
C THR A 20 -21.27 -49.89 7.94
N VAL A 21 -20.74 -50.93 8.60
CA VAL A 21 -19.32 -51.27 8.71
C VAL A 21 -18.78 -51.65 7.33
N CYS A 22 -17.78 -50.91 6.85
CA CYS A 22 -16.87 -51.33 5.79
C CYS A 22 -15.50 -50.72 6.07
N ALA A 23 -14.49 -51.58 6.21
CA ALA A 23 -13.09 -51.21 6.28
C ALA A 23 -12.66 -50.55 4.96
N TYR A 24 -12.12 -49.32 5.02
CA TYR A 24 -10.99 -48.85 4.19
C TYR A 24 -10.58 -47.43 4.60
N SER A 25 -9.28 -47.26 4.83
CA SER A 25 -8.47 -46.02 4.75
C SER A 25 -8.94 -44.76 5.49
N THR A 26 -8.18 -44.39 6.53
CA THR A 26 -8.14 -43.01 7.03
C THR A 26 -7.47 -42.10 6.00
N ILE A 27 -8.26 -41.41 5.18
CA ILE A 27 -7.77 -40.26 4.41
C ILE A 27 -7.85 -39.05 5.34
N THR A 28 -6.71 -38.63 5.87
CA THR A 28 -6.58 -37.29 6.46
C THR A 28 -6.32 -36.32 5.32
N SER A 29 -7.30 -35.52 4.95
CA SER A 29 -7.08 -34.36 4.09
C SER A 29 -6.90 -33.16 5.01
N ALA A 30 -5.64 -32.90 5.36
CA ALA A 30 -5.23 -31.57 5.81
C ALA A 30 -5.28 -30.66 4.58
N ASP A 31 -6.41 -29.96 4.39
CA ASP A 31 -6.49 -28.87 3.43
C ASP A 31 -5.76 -27.66 4.03
N SER A 32 -4.43 -27.74 4.07
CA SER A 32 -3.59 -26.55 4.22
C SER A 32 -3.66 -25.81 2.89
N ASN A 33 -4.71 -25.02 2.73
CA ASN A 33 -4.81 -23.99 1.70
C ASN A 33 -3.72 -22.95 1.97
N THR A 34 -2.48 -23.29 1.65
CA THR A 34 -1.38 -22.35 1.55
C THR A 34 -1.65 -21.54 0.30
N VAL A 35 -2.45 -20.48 0.46
CA VAL A 35 -2.47 -19.38 -0.49
C VAL A 35 -1.07 -18.80 -0.44
N SER A 36 -0.19 -19.27 -1.33
CA SER A 36 1.07 -18.63 -1.62
C SER A 36 0.71 -17.25 -2.12
N VAL A 37 0.77 -16.24 -1.25
CA VAL A 37 0.65 -14.84 -1.64
C VAL A 37 1.88 -14.54 -2.48
N GLU A 38 1.74 -14.72 -3.79
CA GLU A 38 2.77 -14.34 -4.74
C GLU A 38 3.05 -12.84 -4.56
N ALA A 39 4.33 -12.49 -4.47
CA ALA A 39 4.73 -11.11 -4.23
C ALA A 39 4.10 -10.23 -5.33
N PRO A 40 3.40 -9.14 -4.97
CA PRO A 40 2.66 -8.36 -5.96
C PRO A 40 3.58 -7.74 -7.01
N ASP A 41 3.03 -7.50 -8.20
CA ASP A 41 3.81 -7.01 -9.33
C ASP A 41 4.40 -5.62 -9.06
N ILE A 42 5.72 -5.58 -8.96
CA ILE A 42 6.49 -4.35 -8.75
C ILE A 42 6.30 -3.34 -9.90
N ALA A 43 5.92 -3.78 -11.10
CA ALA A 43 5.70 -2.90 -12.24
C ALA A 43 4.52 -1.96 -12.01
N GLU A 44 3.40 -2.46 -11.46
CA GLU A 44 2.22 -1.65 -11.14
C GLU A 44 2.51 -0.64 -10.04
N VAL A 45 3.26 -1.05 -9.01
CA VAL A 45 3.67 -0.17 -7.91
C VAL A 45 4.56 0.96 -8.43
N LYS A 46 5.54 0.63 -9.27
CA LYS A 46 6.41 1.62 -9.94
C LYS A 46 5.62 2.55 -10.85
N ALA A 47 4.65 2.04 -11.59
CA ALA A 47 3.79 2.83 -12.46
C ALA A 47 2.95 3.82 -11.65
N SER A 48 2.35 3.37 -10.54
CA SER A 48 1.58 4.20 -9.62
C SER A 48 2.45 5.32 -9.01
N ALA A 49 3.65 4.99 -8.54
CA ALA A 49 4.60 5.97 -8.00
C ALA A 49 5.04 6.99 -9.07
N LYS A 50 5.34 6.52 -10.30
CA LYS A 50 5.71 7.40 -11.42
C LYS A 50 4.56 8.33 -11.80
N HIS A 51 3.33 7.81 -11.83
CA HIS A 51 2.15 8.60 -12.13
C HIS A 51 1.94 9.68 -11.05
N TYR A 52 2.04 9.33 -9.77
CA TYR A 52 1.95 10.27 -8.65
C TYR A 52 2.93 11.44 -8.79
N VAL A 53 4.23 11.13 -8.95
CA VAL A 53 5.29 12.14 -9.07
C VAL A 53 5.10 12.99 -10.32
N GLY A 54 4.74 12.38 -11.45
CA GLY A 54 4.49 13.07 -12.71
C GLY A 54 3.33 14.06 -12.61
N SER A 55 2.20 13.61 -12.08
CA SER A 55 1.00 14.44 -11.87
C SER A 55 1.26 15.60 -10.92
N LEU A 56 1.98 15.34 -9.81
CA LEU A 56 2.33 16.37 -8.85
C LEU A 56 3.27 17.43 -9.45
N LYS A 57 4.27 17.00 -10.22
CA LYS A 57 5.20 17.91 -10.91
C LYS A 57 4.50 18.77 -11.94
N ALA A 58 3.63 18.18 -12.76
CA ALA A 58 2.88 18.92 -13.78
C ALA A 58 1.98 19.99 -13.13
N LEU A 59 1.31 19.65 -12.04
CA LEU A 59 0.48 20.58 -11.30
C LEU A 59 1.29 21.70 -10.63
N LEU A 60 2.44 21.36 -10.04
CA LEU A 60 3.38 22.33 -9.48
C LEU A 60 3.83 23.34 -10.54
N GLN A 61 4.23 22.86 -11.72
CA GLN A 61 4.66 23.72 -12.83
C GLN A 61 3.52 24.62 -13.29
N LYS A 62 2.31 24.07 -13.46
CA LYS A 62 1.12 24.85 -13.81
C LYS A 62 0.83 25.97 -12.81
N LYS A 63 0.86 25.66 -11.51
CA LYS A 63 0.61 26.63 -10.43
C LYS A 63 1.70 27.69 -10.34
N MET A 64 2.96 27.28 -10.50
CA MET A 64 4.10 28.21 -10.54
C MET A 64 3.99 29.20 -11.70
N SER A 65 3.56 28.74 -12.89
CA SER A 65 3.38 29.61 -14.05
C SER A 65 2.20 30.57 -13.91
N ALA A 66 1.14 30.18 -13.20
CA ALA A 66 -0.07 30.99 -13.05
C ALA A 66 0.04 32.01 -11.89
N ASP A 67 0.48 31.55 -10.72
CA ASP A 67 0.35 32.26 -9.45
C ASP A 67 1.71 32.48 -8.77
N GLY A 68 2.81 32.15 -9.47
CA GLY A 68 4.16 32.21 -8.93
C GLY A 68 4.39 31.28 -7.74
N PRO A 69 5.38 31.57 -6.88
CA PRO A 69 5.71 30.75 -5.72
C PRO A 69 4.58 30.58 -4.71
N ILE A 70 3.63 31.53 -4.63
CA ILE A 70 2.52 31.48 -3.68
C ILE A 70 1.54 30.36 -4.05
N GLY A 71 1.17 30.22 -5.32
CA GLY A 71 0.27 29.12 -5.73
C GLY A 71 0.88 27.73 -5.66
N ALA A 72 2.21 27.63 -5.49
CA ALA A 72 2.92 26.37 -5.35
C ALA A 72 2.87 25.78 -3.92
N LEU A 73 2.51 26.58 -2.91
CA LEU A 73 2.59 26.20 -1.49
C LEU A 73 1.72 24.97 -1.17
N ASP A 74 0.51 24.94 -1.72
CA ASP A 74 -0.48 23.90 -1.40
C ASP A 74 -0.30 22.62 -2.22
N VAL A 75 0.49 22.66 -3.30
CA VAL A 75 0.61 21.54 -4.24
C VAL A 75 1.11 20.29 -3.52
N CYS A 76 2.18 20.45 -2.77
CA CYS A 76 2.83 19.33 -2.12
C CYS A 76 2.08 18.79 -0.88
N GLY A 77 1.20 19.60 -0.28
CA GLY A 77 0.47 19.26 0.93
C GLY A 77 -0.95 18.79 0.65
N VAL A 78 -1.74 19.67 -0.01
CA VAL A 78 -3.16 19.46 -0.31
C VAL A 78 -3.32 18.62 -1.57
N GLU A 79 -2.72 19.05 -2.68
CA GLU A 79 -2.89 18.37 -3.97
C GLU A 79 -2.20 17.02 -4.01
N GLY A 80 -1.07 16.86 -3.30
CA GLY A 80 -0.42 15.58 -3.09
C GLY A 80 -1.36 14.56 -2.44
N ALA A 81 -2.06 14.94 -1.37
CA ALA A 81 -3.03 14.05 -0.75
C ALA A 81 -4.21 13.71 -1.68
N ARG A 82 -4.70 14.69 -2.45
CA ARG A 82 -5.78 14.47 -3.43
C ARG A 82 -5.36 13.48 -4.52
N ILE A 83 -4.21 13.70 -5.16
CA ILE A 83 -3.67 12.83 -6.22
C ILE A 83 -3.38 11.43 -5.67
N GLY A 84 -2.81 11.32 -4.47
CA GLY A 84 -2.59 10.03 -3.80
C GLY A 84 -3.89 9.25 -3.63
N GLY A 85 -4.94 9.91 -3.11
CA GLY A 85 -6.26 9.30 -2.96
C GLY A 85 -6.92 8.90 -4.28
N GLU A 86 -6.70 9.65 -5.38
CA GLU A 86 -7.14 9.26 -6.72
C GLU A 86 -6.47 7.98 -7.21
N ILE A 87 -5.15 7.89 -7.03
CA ILE A 87 -4.39 6.68 -7.39
C ILE A 87 -4.89 5.49 -6.58
N THR A 88 -5.05 5.64 -5.27
CA THR A 88 -5.56 4.56 -4.42
C THR A 88 -6.94 4.07 -4.83
N ARG A 89 -7.85 4.96 -5.23
CA ARG A 89 -9.17 4.55 -5.74
C ARG A 89 -9.09 3.80 -7.06
N ASN A 90 -8.15 4.16 -7.93
CA ASN A 90 -8.05 3.60 -9.28
C ASN A 90 -7.23 2.31 -9.34
N THR A 91 -6.21 2.18 -8.51
CA THR A 91 -5.24 1.07 -8.57
C THR A 91 -5.24 0.18 -7.33
N GLY A 92 -5.88 0.62 -6.23
CA GLY A 92 -5.78 -0.02 -4.92
C GLY A 92 -4.48 0.27 -4.16
N TRP A 93 -3.48 0.88 -4.82
CA TRP A 93 -2.19 1.19 -4.20
C TRP A 93 -2.23 2.53 -3.44
N SER A 94 -1.78 2.50 -2.18
CA SER A 94 -1.57 3.72 -1.40
C SER A 94 -0.26 4.39 -1.82
N VAL A 95 -0.32 5.65 -2.26
CA VAL A 95 0.85 6.43 -2.66
C VAL A 95 0.81 7.80 -2.02
N ARG A 96 1.90 8.19 -1.38
CA ARG A 96 2.06 9.49 -0.74
C ARG A 96 3.50 9.93 -0.70
N ARG A 97 3.72 11.24 -0.61
CA ARG A 97 5.04 11.79 -0.27
C ARG A 97 5.15 11.89 1.24
N ILE A 98 6.24 11.37 1.78
CA ILE A 98 6.55 11.43 3.21
C ILE A 98 7.85 12.20 3.47
N THR A 99 8.00 12.72 4.68
CA THR A 99 9.21 13.43 5.10
C THR A 99 9.26 13.56 6.61
N ASN A 100 10.46 13.53 7.18
CA ASN A 100 10.72 13.68 8.62
C ASN A 100 10.24 15.04 9.16
N ARG A 101 10.02 16.03 8.28
CA ARG A 101 9.46 17.36 8.62
C ARG A 101 8.17 17.63 7.86
N ALA A 102 7.19 16.74 8.00
CA ALA A 102 5.94 16.88 7.27
C ALA A 102 5.12 18.08 7.80
N ARG A 103 4.65 18.91 6.87
CA ARG A 103 3.69 19.99 7.14
C ARG A 103 2.24 19.48 7.14
N ASN A 104 1.99 18.41 6.40
CA ASN A 104 0.71 17.71 6.38
C ASN A 104 0.81 16.47 7.29
N PRO A 105 -0.05 16.31 8.31
CA PRO A 105 -0.06 15.12 9.17
C PRO A 105 -0.20 13.79 8.42
N LEU A 106 -0.90 13.77 7.28
CA LEU A 106 -1.03 12.54 6.45
C LEU A 106 0.29 12.15 5.75
N ALA A 107 1.23 13.07 5.66
CA ALA A 107 2.56 12.84 5.11
C ALA A 107 3.60 12.47 6.18
N MET A 108 3.17 12.27 7.44
CA MET A 108 4.05 11.86 8.50
C MET A 108 4.42 10.38 8.35
N PRO A 109 5.71 10.03 8.41
CA PRO A 109 6.15 8.65 8.19
C PRO A 109 5.76 7.74 9.35
N ASP A 110 5.52 6.47 9.06
CA ASP A 110 5.46 5.42 10.09
C ASP A 110 6.88 4.98 10.51
N GLU A 111 6.97 3.99 11.41
CA GLU A 111 8.26 3.51 11.91
C GLU A 111 9.15 2.88 10.83
N TYR A 112 8.55 2.15 9.89
CA TYR A 112 9.25 1.54 8.77
C TYR A 112 9.81 2.63 7.84
N GLU A 113 8.94 3.57 7.48
CA GLU A 113 9.26 4.64 6.55
C GLU A 113 10.30 5.60 7.12
N SER A 114 10.25 5.88 8.42
CA SER A 114 11.24 6.71 9.10
C SER A 114 12.63 6.09 9.00
N LYS A 115 12.75 4.78 9.25
CA LYS A 115 14.02 4.05 9.10
C LYS A 115 14.53 4.08 7.66
N MET A 116 13.64 3.89 6.69
CA MET A 116 14.00 3.96 5.27
C MET A 116 14.45 5.36 4.84
N LEU A 117 13.77 6.40 5.30
CA LEU A 117 14.16 7.79 5.07
C LEU A 117 15.53 8.09 5.65
N ASP A 118 15.83 7.62 6.86
CA ASP A 118 17.14 7.83 7.48
C ASP A 118 18.26 7.10 6.73
N GLN A 119 18.01 5.88 6.24
CA GLN A 119 18.94 5.16 5.38
C GLN A 119 19.20 5.89 4.05
N PHE A 120 18.15 6.44 3.44
CA PHE A 120 18.29 7.21 2.19
C PHE A 120 19.05 8.51 2.45
N ASN A 121 18.75 9.22 3.53
CA ASN A 121 19.46 10.45 3.93
C ASN A 121 20.95 10.20 4.18
N ALA A 122 21.32 9.09 4.84
CA ALA A 122 22.71 8.70 5.03
C ALA A 122 23.42 8.46 3.69
N LYS A 123 22.78 7.74 2.76
CA LYS A 123 23.33 7.51 1.41
C LYS A 123 23.48 8.80 0.61
N ILE A 124 22.51 9.71 0.71
CA ILE A 124 22.57 11.03 0.04
C ILE A 124 23.73 11.86 0.57
N ALA A 125 24.02 11.78 1.88
CA ALA A 125 25.13 12.48 2.49
C ALA A 125 26.49 11.96 2.02
N GLU A 126 26.61 10.66 1.77
CA GLU A 126 27.81 10.04 1.18
C GLU A 126 27.94 10.31 -0.33
N GLN A 127 26.82 10.19 -1.05
CA GLN A 127 26.73 10.39 -2.49
C GLN A 127 25.42 11.11 -2.85
N PRO A 128 25.47 12.36 -3.36
CA PRO A 128 24.26 13.14 -3.68
C PRO A 128 23.39 12.61 -4.83
N ASP A 129 23.70 11.45 -5.41
CA ASP A 129 22.90 10.87 -6.49
C ASP A 129 21.71 10.09 -5.93
N THR A 130 20.51 10.59 -6.19
CA THR A 130 19.25 9.97 -5.75
C THR A 130 18.66 9.00 -6.77
N THR A 131 19.27 8.84 -7.95
CA THR A 131 18.67 8.08 -9.06
C THR A 131 18.52 6.59 -8.72
N SER A 132 19.47 6.07 -7.94
CA SER A 132 19.56 4.67 -7.50
C SER A 132 18.82 4.38 -6.19
N LEU A 133 18.29 5.40 -5.50
CA LEU A 133 17.57 5.23 -4.24
C LEU A 133 16.17 4.69 -4.51
N VAL A 134 16.07 3.37 -4.61
CA VAL A 134 14.80 2.67 -4.78
C VAL A 134 14.84 1.42 -3.92
N LYS A 135 13.78 1.21 -3.14
CA LYS A 135 13.58 0.00 -2.35
C LYS A 135 12.19 -0.56 -2.61
N TYR A 136 12.11 -1.86 -2.78
CA TYR A 136 10.88 -2.63 -2.79
C TYR A 136 11.06 -3.82 -1.88
N GLU A 137 10.10 -4.07 -1.00
CA GLU A 137 10.10 -5.25 -0.15
C GLU A 137 8.70 -5.62 0.30
N VAL A 138 8.51 -6.91 0.56
CA VAL A 138 7.31 -7.45 1.17
C VAL A 138 7.61 -7.64 2.65
N VAL A 139 6.83 -7.00 3.51
CA VAL A 139 6.97 -7.02 4.97
C VAL A 139 5.71 -7.58 5.61
N GLU A 140 5.86 -8.26 6.73
CA GLU A 140 4.73 -8.65 7.56
C GLU A 140 4.61 -7.72 8.76
N GLU A 141 3.46 -7.08 8.90
CA GLU A 141 3.17 -6.14 9.98
C GLU A 141 1.79 -6.44 10.55
N ASN A 142 1.69 -6.64 11.87
CA ASN A 142 0.43 -6.91 12.57
C ASN A 142 -0.38 -8.10 11.98
N GLY A 143 0.32 -9.13 11.47
CA GLY A 143 -0.31 -10.30 10.86
C GLY A 143 -0.87 -10.06 9.45
N ALA A 144 -0.55 -8.91 8.83
CA ALA A 144 -0.86 -8.62 7.44
C ALA A 144 0.43 -8.44 6.63
N THR A 145 0.40 -8.90 5.38
CA THR A 145 1.52 -8.76 4.45
C THR A 145 1.35 -7.49 3.62
N TYR A 146 2.39 -6.64 3.60
CA TYR A 146 2.43 -5.38 2.87
C TYR A 146 3.57 -5.39 1.86
N ALA A 147 3.27 -5.01 0.63
CA ALA A 147 4.30 -4.66 -0.35
C ALA A 147 4.60 -3.16 -0.24
N ARG A 148 5.81 -2.83 0.23
CA ARG A 148 6.27 -1.46 0.44
C ARG A 148 7.28 -1.07 -0.63
N PHE A 149 7.10 0.13 -1.17
CA PHE A 149 7.97 0.72 -2.18
C PHE A 149 8.34 2.15 -1.79
N MET A 150 9.63 2.47 -1.86
CA MET A 150 10.13 3.83 -1.61
C MET A 150 11.16 4.21 -2.68
N LYS A 151 11.10 5.47 -3.12
CA LYS A 151 12.03 6.09 -4.05
C LYS A 151 12.28 7.54 -3.67
#